data_AF-A0A2V8Q1S3-F1
#
_entry.id   AF-A0A2V8Q1S3-F1
#
_cell.length_a   1.000
_cell.length_b   1.000
_cell.length_c   1.000
_cell.angle_alpha   90.00
_cell.angle_beta   90.00
_cell.angle_gamma   90.00
#
_symmetry.space_group_name_H-M   'P 1'
#
loop_
_entity.id
_entity.type
_entity.pdbx_description
1 polymer ?
#
loop_
_entity_poly.entity_id
_entity_poly.type
_entity_poly.pdbx_seq_one_letter_code
_entity_poly.pdbx_strand_id
1 'polypeptide(L)'
;MPLKESSDELNPPVKVSETIPHKPQTKRGPADYLALAIATFGVGLLPLAPGTWGSAVGVGIYLIIRLLVLEKGHFPFLAVELTTIVVITLAGIWAASQTERLSGRKDPGKVVVDEVAGQLIAMLPITFVTAWSWQTMVIVSFILFRFFDIVKPYPARRLEGLHGGLGI
;
A
#
# COMPACT_ATOMS: atom_id res chain seq x y z
N MET A 1 33.41 -16.93 -59.90
CA MET A 1 32.06 -16.88 -59.28
C MET A 1 32.25 -17.02 -57.78
N PRO A 2 32.40 -15.91 -57.03
CA PRO A 2 32.61 -15.96 -55.60
C PRO A 2 31.26 -16.09 -54.88
N LEU A 3 31.14 -17.10 -54.03
CA LEU A 3 29.99 -17.33 -53.16
C LEU A 3 29.94 -16.20 -52.13
N LYS A 4 28.87 -15.38 -52.17
CA LYS A 4 28.52 -14.46 -51.08
C LYS A 4 28.07 -15.33 -49.91
N GLU A 5 28.87 -15.39 -48.86
CA GLU A 5 28.49 -16.04 -47.61
C GLU A 5 27.38 -15.26 -46.91
N SER A 6 26.32 -16.00 -46.60
CA SER A 6 25.11 -15.59 -45.90
C SER A 6 25.42 -15.42 -44.40
N SER A 7 25.91 -14.24 -44.02
CA SER A 7 26.15 -13.88 -42.62
C SER A 7 25.01 -13.08 -41.98
N ASP A 8 23.93 -12.79 -42.72
CA ASP A 8 22.81 -11.95 -42.25
C ASP A 8 21.66 -12.73 -41.57
N GLU A 9 21.68 -14.07 -41.55
CA GLU A 9 20.57 -14.89 -41.04
C GLU A 9 20.64 -15.23 -39.54
N LEU A 10 21.69 -14.79 -38.82
CA LEU A 10 21.89 -15.14 -37.41
C LEU A 10 21.39 -14.09 -36.41
N ASN A 11 20.78 -12.99 -36.85
CA ASN A 11 20.21 -12.02 -35.93
C ASN A 11 18.73 -12.35 -35.70
N PRO A 12 18.31 -12.83 -34.51
CA PRO A 12 16.90 -12.95 -34.22
C PRO A 12 16.26 -11.55 -34.36
N PRO A 13 15.04 -11.43 -34.91
CA PRO A 13 14.39 -10.14 -35.02
C PRO A 13 14.36 -9.53 -33.62
N VAL A 14 14.97 -8.34 -33.49
CA VAL A 14 14.83 -7.50 -32.30
C VAL A 14 13.33 -7.43 -32.05
N LYS A 15 12.84 -8.06 -30.96
CA LYS A 15 11.49 -7.85 -30.47
C LYS A 15 11.42 -6.39 -30.13
N VAL A 16 10.99 -5.58 -31.10
CA VAL A 16 10.54 -4.21 -30.89
C VAL A 16 9.50 -4.35 -29.81
N SER A 17 9.87 -3.96 -28.58
CA SER A 17 8.98 -3.92 -27.44
C SER A 17 7.73 -3.23 -27.94
N GLU A 18 6.63 -3.97 -28.04
CA GLU A 18 5.33 -3.40 -28.42
C GLU A 18 5.16 -2.16 -27.56
N THR A 19 5.16 -1.00 -28.22
CA THR A 19 4.83 0.25 -27.56
C THR A 19 3.41 0.07 -27.07
N ILE A 20 3.26 -0.25 -25.78
CA ILE A 20 1.97 -0.36 -25.11
C ILE A 20 1.20 0.89 -25.53
N PRO A 21 0.04 0.76 -26.20
CA PRO A 21 -0.69 1.90 -26.70
C PRO A 21 -0.92 2.84 -25.53
N HIS A 22 -0.34 4.05 -25.60
CA HIS A 22 -0.53 5.07 -24.59
C HIS A 22 -1.99 5.47 -24.68
N LYS A 23 -2.84 4.80 -23.89
CA LYS A 23 -4.28 5.01 -23.88
C LYS A 23 -4.47 6.52 -23.65
N PRO A 24 -5.17 7.23 -24.55
CA PRO A 24 -5.26 8.68 -24.48
C PRO A 24 -5.70 9.06 -23.08
N GLN A 25 -4.92 9.94 -22.42
CA GLN A 25 -5.18 10.36 -21.05
C GLN A 25 -6.58 10.96 -21.00
N THR A 26 -7.54 10.17 -20.52
CA THR A 26 -8.87 10.66 -20.18
C THR A 26 -8.66 11.75 -19.14
N LYS A 27 -9.26 12.93 -19.36
CA LYS A 27 -9.18 14.04 -18.39
C LYS A 27 -9.53 13.50 -17.00
N ARG A 28 -8.63 13.70 -16.03
CA ARG A 28 -8.82 13.21 -14.65
C ARG A 28 -10.07 13.86 -14.05
N GLY A 29 -10.95 13.04 -13.52
CA GLY A 29 -12.15 13.49 -12.81
C GLY A 29 -11.90 13.71 -11.31
N PRO A 30 -12.86 14.28 -10.58
CA PRO A 30 -12.77 14.45 -9.12
C PRO A 30 -12.53 13.14 -8.36
N ALA A 31 -13.14 12.03 -8.82
CA ALA A 31 -12.95 10.71 -8.23
C ALA A 31 -11.50 10.21 -8.35
N ASP A 32 -10.79 10.58 -9.42
CA ASP A 32 -9.38 10.21 -9.62
C ASP A 32 -8.47 10.93 -8.64
N TYR A 33 -8.74 12.22 -8.39
CA TYR A 33 -8.00 12.99 -7.39
C TYR A 33 -8.27 12.49 -5.97
N LEU A 34 -9.53 12.14 -5.67
CA LEU A 34 -9.89 11.54 -4.38
C LEU A 34 -9.21 10.19 -4.17
N ALA A 35 -9.20 9.32 -5.19
CA ALA A 35 -8.50 8.05 -5.15
C ALA A 35 -7.00 8.25 -4.92
N LEU A 36 -6.37 9.17 -5.63
CA LEU A 36 -4.94 9.48 -5.41
C LEU A 36 -4.68 10.01 -3.99
N ALA A 37 -5.54 10.87 -3.46
CA ALA A 37 -5.39 11.40 -2.10
C ALA A 37 -5.50 10.28 -1.06
N ILE A 38 -6.51 9.40 -1.18
CA ILE A 38 -6.71 8.27 -0.27
C ILE A 38 -5.59 7.24 -0.40
N ALA A 39 -5.21 6.87 -1.63
CA ALA A 39 -4.18 5.86 -1.85
C ALA A 39 -2.82 6.31 -1.34
N THR A 40 -2.49 7.59 -1.45
CA THR A 40 -1.15 8.10 -1.10
C THR A 40 -1.06 8.70 0.30
N PHE A 41 -2.19 9.10 0.90
CA PHE A 41 -2.21 9.95 2.10
C PHE A 41 -1.30 11.20 2.00
N GLY A 42 -0.97 11.64 0.77
CA GLY A 42 0.06 12.65 0.49
C GLY A 42 1.50 12.16 0.73
N VAL A 43 1.74 11.36 1.76
CA VAL A 43 3.08 10.89 2.14
C VAL A 43 3.67 9.84 1.20
N GLY A 44 2.83 9.09 0.46
CA GLY A 44 3.26 8.17 -0.58
C GLY A 44 3.92 8.86 -1.78
N LEU A 45 3.84 10.20 -1.87
CA LEU A 45 4.55 10.98 -2.87
C LEU A 45 5.98 11.37 -2.44
N LEU A 46 6.37 11.06 -1.20
CA LEU A 46 7.71 11.33 -0.71
C LEU A 46 8.72 10.41 -1.40
N PRO A 47 9.93 10.91 -1.74
CA PRO A 47 10.89 10.18 -2.57
C PRO A 47 11.58 9.01 -1.84
N LEU A 48 11.52 8.97 -0.51
CA LEU A 48 12.25 8.00 0.31
C LEU A 48 11.28 7.14 1.13
N ALA A 49 11.33 5.83 0.91
CA ALA A 49 10.58 4.81 1.65
C ALA A 49 9.10 5.19 1.92
N PRO A 50 8.28 5.40 0.88
CA PRO A 50 6.89 5.83 1.02
C PRO A 50 6.08 4.97 2.00
N GLY A 51 6.26 3.64 1.99
CA GLY A 51 5.61 2.73 2.94
C GLY A 51 5.96 2.98 4.42
N THR A 52 7.18 3.46 4.72
CA THR A 52 7.54 3.88 6.08
C THR A 52 6.72 5.09 6.51
N TRP A 53 6.48 6.04 5.61
CA TRP A 53 5.63 7.18 5.91
C TRP A 53 4.15 6.81 6.01
N GLY A 54 3.67 5.87 5.17
CA GLY A 54 2.33 5.30 5.32
C GLY A 54 2.14 4.63 6.68
N SER A 55 3.11 3.83 7.11
CA SER A 55 3.11 3.22 8.44
C SER A 55 3.13 4.30 9.55
N ALA A 56 3.93 5.36 9.39
CA ALA A 56 3.95 6.46 10.35
C ALA A 56 2.60 7.20 10.44
N VAL A 57 1.89 7.34 9.32
CA VAL A 57 0.51 7.86 9.30
C VAL A 57 -0.43 6.93 10.08
N GLY A 58 -0.31 5.61 9.91
CA GLY A 58 -1.06 4.63 10.71
C GLY A 58 -0.84 4.80 12.22
N VAL A 59 0.41 4.98 12.65
CA VAL A 59 0.75 5.31 14.05
C VAL A 59 0.09 6.62 14.49
N GLY A 60 0.19 7.67 13.67
CA GLY A 60 -0.43 8.97 13.97
C GLY A 60 -1.94 8.86 14.18
N ILE A 61 -2.64 8.14 13.31
CA ILE A 61 -4.08 7.89 13.42
C ILE A 61 -4.40 7.16 14.73
N TYR A 62 -3.67 6.09 15.05
CA TYR A 62 -3.85 5.37 16.31
C TYR A 62 -3.67 6.26 17.54
N LEU A 63 -2.61 7.08 17.57
CA LEU A 63 -2.35 7.98 18.68
C LEU A 63 -3.46 9.03 18.85
N ILE A 64 -4.01 9.53 17.75
CA ILE A 64 -5.17 10.45 17.79
C ILE A 64 -6.40 9.75 18.37
N ILE A 65 -6.72 8.54 17.90
CA ILE A 65 -7.86 7.76 18.43
C ILE A 65 -7.65 7.49 19.93
N ARG A 66 -6.43 7.10 20.32
CA ARG A 66 -6.07 6.85 21.71
C ARG A 66 -6.25 8.09 22.58
N LEU A 67 -5.79 9.24 22.12
CA LEU A 67 -5.93 10.50 22.84
C LEU A 67 -7.41 10.89 23.02
N LEU A 68 -8.24 10.70 22.00
CA LEU A 68 -9.63 11.20 22.00
C LEU A 68 -10.67 10.23 22.60
N VAL A 69 -10.37 8.93 22.60
CA VAL A 69 -11.38 7.90 22.88
C VAL A 69 -11.00 7.01 24.06
N LEU A 70 -9.71 6.84 24.38
CA LEU A 70 -9.30 5.90 25.44
C LEU A 70 -9.88 6.26 26.81
N GLU A 71 -9.99 7.56 27.13
CA GLU A 71 -10.60 8.04 28.39
C GLU A 71 -12.08 7.64 28.53
N LYS A 72 -12.77 7.33 27.42
CA LYS A 72 -14.16 6.88 27.40
C LYS A 72 -14.29 5.38 27.70
N GLY A 73 -13.18 4.66 27.82
CA GLY A 73 -13.11 3.23 28.13
C GLY A 73 -12.60 2.37 26.97
N HIS A 74 -12.22 1.13 27.28
CA HIS A 74 -11.63 0.19 26.31
C HIS A 74 -12.61 -0.23 25.21
N PHE A 75 -13.90 -0.40 25.53
CA PHE A 75 -14.91 -0.79 24.54
C PHE A 75 -15.12 0.26 23.43
N PRO A 76 -15.39 1.55 23.73
CA PRO A 76 -15.52 2.56 22.69
C PRO A 76 -14.20 2.79 21.94
N PHE A 77 -13.05 2.67 22.61
CA PHE A 77 -11.75 2.75 21.95
C PHE A 77 -11.60 1.67 20.87
N LEU A 78 -11.84 0.41 21.23
CA LEU A 78 -11.76 -0.72 20.29
C LEU A 78 -12.77 -0.59 19.15
N ALA A 79 -13.99 -0.14 19.45
CA ALA A 79 -15.03 0.05 18.42
C ALA A 79 -14.62 1.10 17.38
N VAL A 80 -14.04 2.22 17.83
CA VAL A 80 -13.54 3.27 16.92
C VAL A 80 -12.34 2.77 16.12
N GLU A 81 -11.37 2.12 16.77
CA GLU A 81 -10.18 1.56 16.11
C GLU A 81 -10.56 0.56 15.00
N LEU A 82 -11.42 -0.41 15.30
CA LEU A 82 -11.89 -1.39 14.31
C LEU A 82 -12.67 -0.73 13.17
N THR A 83 -13.54 0.24 13.48
CA THR A 83 -14.29 0.98 12.46
C THR A 83 -13.33 1.73 11.54
N THR A 84 -12.32 2.40 12.09
CA THR A 84 -11.30 3.10 11.31
C THR A 84 -10.52 2.15 10.41
N ILE A 85 -10.10 0.98 10.91
CA ILE A 85 -9.42 -0.05 10.10
C ILE A 85 -10.30 -0.48 8.92
N VAL A 86 -11.57 -0.80 9.16
CA VAL A 86 -12.50 -1.23 8.11
C VAL A 86 -12.69 -0.13 7.06
N VAL A 87 -12.93 1.11 7.50
CA VAL A 87 -13.12 2.25 6.59
C VAL A 87 -11.89 2.50 5.73
N ILE A 88 -10.69 2.53 6.34
CA ILE A 88 -9.44 2.75 5.60
C ILE A 88 -9.17 1.60 4.64
N THR A 89 -9.40 0.35 5.04
CA THR A 89 -9.19 -0.81 4.17
C THR A 89 -10.13 -0.77 2.97
N LEU A 90 -11.43 -0.55 3.17
CA LEU A 90 -12.40 -0.52 2.06
C LEU A 90 -12.17 0.68 1.12
N ALA A 91 -11.90 1.86 1.68
CA ALA A 91 -11.56 3.04 0.89
C ALA A 91 -10.23 2.83 0.15
N GLY A 92 -9.27 2.17 0.79
CA GLY A 92 -7.96 1.81 0.25
C GLY A 92 -8.05 0.88 -0.94
N ILE A 93 -8.80 -0.22 -0.84
CA ILE A 93 -9.01 -1.18 -1.95
C ILE A 93 -9.55 -0.45 -3.19
N TRP A 94 -10.56 0.41 -3.00
CA TRP A 94 -11.12 1.20 -4.09
C TRP A 94 -10.09 2.19 -4.67
N ALA A 95 -9.42 2.95 -3.80
CA ALA A 95 -8.46 3.99 -4.18
C ALA A 95 -7.21 3.42 -4.88
N ALA A 96 -6.70 2.29 -4.38
CA ALA A 96 -5.60 1.54 -4.96
C ALA A 96 -5.98 1.01 -6.34
N SER A 97 -7.16 0.37 -6.48
CA SER A 97 -7.69 -0.08 -7.78
C SER A 97 -7.80 1.04 -8.81
N GLN A 98 -8.28 2.22 -8.40
CA GLN A 98 -8.34 3.37 -9.30
C GLN A 98 -6.94 3.90 -9.64
N THR A 99 -6.03 3.96 -8.66
CA THR A 99 -4.66 4.45 -8.85
C THR A 99 -3.85 3.54 -9.77
N GLU A 100 -4.02 2.22 -9.69
CA GLU A 100 -3.46 1.26 -10.64
C GLU A 100 -3.94 1.55 -12.07
N ARG A 101 -5.26 1.70 -12.26
CA ARG A 101 -5.84 2.02 -13.57
C ARG A 101 -5.33 3.33 -14.14
N LEU A 102 -5.15 4.35 -13.30
CA LEU A 102 -4.68 5.68 -13.69
C LEU A 102 -3.19 5.72 -14.00
N SER A 103 -2.38 4.92 -13.28
CA SER A 103 -0.93 4.87 -13.48
C SER A 103 -0.51 3.89 -14.58
N GLY A 104 -1.39 2.96 -14.96
CA GLY A 104 -1.07 1.88 -15.90
C GLY A 104 0.00 0.92 -15.36
N ARG A 105 0.30 0.98 -14.05
CA ARG A 105 1.26 0.11 -13.38
C ARG A 105 0.53 -0.67 -12.29
N LYS A 106 0.80 -1.97 -12.23
CA LYS A 106 0.40 -2.81 -11.11
C LYS A 106 1.21 -2.38 -9.88
N ASP A 107 0.56 -2.26 -8.73
CA ASP A 107 1.16 -1.89 -7.44
C ASP A 107 2.12 -0.68 -7.51
N PRO A 108 1.61 0.55 -7.75
CA PRO A 108 2.44 1.73 -7.79
C PRO A 108 2.93 2.02 -6.38
N GLY A 109 4.25 2.00 -6.14
CA GLY A 109 4.83 2.22 -4.79
C GLY A 109 4.56 3.58 -4.11
N LYS A 110 3.70 4.43 -4.68
CA LYS A 110 3.12 5.61 -4.03
C LYS A 110 1.80 5.32 -3.31
N VAL A 111 1.16 4.19 -3.61
CA VAL A 111 0.00 3.68 -2.87
C VAL A 111 0.58 3.20 -1.54
N VAL A 112 0.11 3.79 -0.45
CA VAL A 112 0.59 3.50 0.91
C VAL A 112 -0.53 3.21 1.91
N VAL A 113 -1.75 3.06 1.40
CA VAL A 113 -2.96 2.92 2.23
C VAL A 113 -3.03 1.55 2.90
N ASP A 114 -2.44 0.55 2.27
CA ASP A 114 -2.17 -0.78 2.80
C ASP A 114 -1.21 -0.73 3.99
N GLU A 115 -0.15 0.08 3.95
CA GLU A 115 0.71 0.28 5.13
C GLU A 115 0.00 1.01 6.26
N VAL A 116 -0.87 1.99 5.95
CA VAL A 116 -1.69 2.66 6.97
C VAL A 116 -2.62 1.65 7.63
N ALA A 117 -3.36 0.85 6.84
CA ALA A 117 -4.30 -0.14 7.35
C ALA A 117 -3.59 -1.26 8.12
N GLY A 118 -2.51 -1.81 7.56
CA GLY A 118 -1.73 -2.87 8.17
C GLY A 118 -1.06 -2.45 9.47
N GLN A 119 -0.55 -1.22 9.55
CA GLN A 119 0.01 -0.68 10.78
C GLN A 119 -1.04 -0.52 11.88
N LEU A 120 -2.26 -0.07 11.54
CA LEU A 120 -3.37 0.00 12.50
C LEU A 120 -3.74 -1.40 13.03
N ILE A 121 -3.81 -2.40 12.15
CA ILE A 121 -4.05 -3.80 12.53
C ILE A 121 -2.95 -4.30 13.47
N ALA A 122 -1.69 -3.98 13.20
CA ALA A 122 -0.54 -4.37 14.03
C ALA A 122 -0.57 -3.77 15.45
N MET A 123 -1.37 -2.72 15.68
CA MET A 123 -1.52 -2.07 16.99
C MET A 123 -2.76 -2.52 17.79
N LEU A 124 -3.66 -3.31 17.21
CA LEU A 124 -4.81 -3.89 17.93
C LEU A 124 -4.43 -4.60 19.25
N PRO A 125 -3.32 -5.36 19.34
CA PRO A 125 -2.94 -6.05 20.59
C PRO A 125 -2.65 -5.10 21.76
N ILE A 126 -2.29 -3.83 21.49
CA ILE A 126 -1.91 -2.85 22.52
C ILE A 126 -3.06 -2.60 23.51
N THR A 127 -4.31 -2.74 23.06
CA THR A 127 -5.51 -2.59 23.89
C THR A 127 -5.64 -3.65 24.97
N PHE A 128 -5.09 -4.85 24.72
CA PHE A 128 -5.31 -6.04 25.56
C PHE A 128 -4.07 -6.44 26.36
N VAL A 129 -2.87 -6.09 25.88
CA VAL A 129 -1.62 -6.48 26.52
C VAL A 129 -1.13 -5.38 27.46
N THR A 130 -1.10 -5.67 28.76
CA THR A 130 -0.67 -4.72 29.80
C THR A 130 0.73 -5.01 30.35
N ALA A 131 1.37 -6.09 29.90
CA ALA A 131 2.68 -6.49 30.40
C ALA A 131 3.80 -5.47 30.09
N TRP A 132 3.63 -4.68 29.03
CA TRP A 132 4.63 -3.74 28.50
C TRP A 132 4.02 -2.34 28.42
N SER A 133 4.88 -1.30 28.41
CA SER A 133 4.38 0.07 28.19
C SER A 133 3.78 0.21 26.80
N TRP A 134 2.70 0.99 26.67
CA TRP A 134 2.04 1.19 25.38
C TRP A 134 2.98 1.83 24.35
N GLN A 135 3.91 2.68 24.78
CA GLN A 135 4.93 3.29 23.92
C GLN A 135 5.85 2.24 23.33
N THR A 136 6.33 1.30 24.17
CA THR A 136 7.16 0.19 23.72
C THR A 136 6.40 -0.66 22.72
N MET A 137 5.11 -0.93 22.98
CA MET A 137 4.31 -1.72 22.06
C MET A 137 4.07 -1.03 20.72
N VAL A 138 3.85 0.30 20.68
CA VAL A 138 3.74 1.04 19.41
C VAL A 138 5.02 0.90 18.58
N ILE A 139 6.19 1.04 19.21
CA ILE A 139 7.49 0.89 18.54
C ILE A 139 7.68 -0.54 18.02
N VAL A 140 7.36 -1.54 18.85
CA VAL A 140 7.47 -2.95 18.45
C VAL A 140 6.49 -3.27 17.32
N SER A 141 5.23 -2.83 17.40
CA SER A 141 4.25 -2.99 16.33
C SER A 141 4.72 -2.35 15.03
N PHE A 142 5.31 -1.15 15.08
CA PHE A 142 5.89 -0.49 13.91
C PHE A 142 7.02 -1.32 13.28
N ILE A 143 7.99 -1.74 14.08
CA ILE A 143 9.14 -2.50 13.59
C ILE A 143 8.72 -3.86 13.04
N LEU A 144 7.88 -4.59 13.77
CA LEU A 144 7.39 -5.91 13.35
C LEU A 144 6.53 -5.82 12.10
N PHE A 145 5.63 -4.83 12.03
CA PHE A 145 4.82 -4.61 10.84
C PHE A 145 5.70 -4.35 9.62
N ARG A 146 6.62 -3.38 9.69
CA ARG A 146 7.55 -3.09 8.59
C ARG A 146 8.37 -4.31 8.20
N PHE A 147 8.85 -5.08 9.17
CA PHE A 147 9.61 -6.29 8.90
C PHE A 147 8.78 -7.31 8.11
N PHE A 148 7.55 -7.63 8.56
CA PHE A 148 6.72 -8.61 7.89
C PHE A 148 6.15 -8.11 6.55
N ASP A 149 5.86 -6.81 6.44
CA ASP A 149 5.42 -6.16 5.20
C ASP A 149 6.52 -6.15 4.12
N ILE A 150 7.79 -6.00 4.51
CA ILE A 150 8.92 -6.06 3.57
C ILE A 150 9.27 -7.51 3.21
N VAL A 151 9.26 -8.42 4.20
CA VAL A 151 9.63 -9.83 3.98
C VAL A 151 8.54 -10.59 3.21
N LYS A 152 7.28 -10.26 3.45
CA LYS A 152 6.06 -10.93 2.94
C LYS A 152 6.21 -12.46 3.03
N PRO A 153 6.24 -13.04 4.25
CA PRO A 153 6.37 -14.48 4.41
C PRO A 153 5.17 -15.21 3.81
N TYR A 154 5.35 -16.48 3.46
CA TYR A 154 4.25 -17.32 3.00
C TYR A 154 3.14 -17.40 4.10
N PRO A 155 1.85 -17.21 3.78
CA PRO A 155 1.22 -17.10 2.46
C PRO A 155 0.99 -15.67 1.92
N ALA A 156 1.42 -14.62 2.63
CA ALA A 156 1.12 -13.22 2.27
C ALA A 156 1.53 -12.88 0.83
N ARG A 157 2.70 -13.35 0.37
CA ARG A 157 3.17 -13.16 -1.01
C ARG A 157 2.23 -13.71 -2.10
N ARG A 158 1.35 -14.68 -1.80
CA ARG A 158 0.36 -15.17 -2.78
C ARG A 158 -0.79 -14.19 -2.99
N LEU A 159 -1.08 -13.33 -2.02
CA LEU A 159 -2.19 -12.37 -2.09
C LEU A 159 -1.91 -11.25 -3.09
N GLU A 160 -0.63 -10.92 -3.34
CA GLU A 160 -0.20 -9.98 -4.40
C GLU A 160 -0.63 -10.42 -5.82
N GLY A 161 -1.00 -11.70 -5.98
CA GLY A 161 -1.54 -12.24 -7.22
C GLY A 161 -2.99 -11.84 -7.52
N LEU A 162 -3.71 -11.27 -6.53
CA LEU A 162 -5.09 -10.83 -6.71
C LEU A 162 -5.18 -9.61 -7.65
N HIS A 163 -6.34 -9.41 -8.24
CA HIS A 163 -6.59 -8.32 -9.19
C HIS A 163 -6.98 -7.03 -8.48
N GLY A 164 -6.46 -5.90 -8.96
CA GLY A 164 -6.80 -4.58 -8.43
C GLY A 164 -6.21 -4.35 -7.03
N GLY A 165 -6.80 -3.40 -6.31
CA GLY A 165 -6.46 -3.10 -4.92
C GLY A 165 -6.85 -4.17 -3.90
N LEU A 166 -7.24 -5.39 -4.33
CA LEU A 166 -7.30 -6.55 -3.45
C LEU A 166 -5.94 -7.24 -3.30
N GLY A 167 -5.06 -7.05 -4.28
CA GLY A 167 -3.69 -7.57 -4.27
C GLY A 167 -2.66 -6.56 -3.75
N ILE A 168 -3.11 -5.36 -3.40
CA ILE A 168 -2.38 -4.33 -2.65
C ILE A 168 -2.94 -4.39 -1.24
#